data_AF-A0A3C2CKZ6-F1
#
_entry.id   AF-A0A3C2CKZ6-F1
#
_cell.length_a   1.000
_cell.length_b   1.000
_cell.length_c   1.000
_cell.angle_alpha   90.00
_cell.angle_beta   90.00
_cell.angle_gamma   90.00
#
_symmetry.space_group_name_H-M   'P 1'
#
loop_
_entity.id
_entity.type
_entity.pdbx_description
1 polymer ?
#
loop_
_entity_poly.entity_id
_entity_poly.type
_entity_poly.pdbx_seq_one_letter_code
_entity_poly.pdbx_strand_id
1 'polypeptide(L)'
;MNVPTVESFGERVLHPAVEELIDLVAELKQEGFNMVVDLTAVDYLSFTTRTDLPENVNPERFEVVISMINHQSRERLRLRVQIQEENPVVPSLFD
;
A
#
# COMPACT_ATOMS: atom_id res chain seq x y z
N MET A 1 12.97 -4.37 3.17
CA MET A 1 12.61 -5.28 2.04
C MET A 1 12.84 -4.64 0.65
N ASN A 2 12.86 -5.43 -0.45
CA ASN A 2 12.88 -4.87 -1.82
C ASN A 2 11.44 -4.74 -2.35
N VAL A 3 10.73 -3.70 -1.91
CA VAL A 3 9.32 -3.47 -2.26
C VAL A 3 9.25 -2.62 -3.55
N PRO A 4 8.47 -3.02 -4.57
CA PRO A 4 8.27 -2.20 -5.75
C PRO A 4 7.78 -0.81 -5.37
N THR A 5 8.52 0.21 -5.80
CA THR A 5 8.30 1.60 -5.39
C THR A 5 8.21 2.49 -6.61
N VAL A 6 7.22 3.37 -6.64
CA VAL A 6 7.06 4.40 -7.67
C VAL A 6 6.83 5.76 -7.02
N GLU A 7 7.08 6.83 -7.77
CA GLU A 7 6.69 8.18 -7.41
C GLU A 7 5.35 8.52 -8.07
N SER A 8 4.40 9.05 -7.29
CA SER A 8 3.09 9.45 -7.82
C SER A 8 2.54 10.64 -7.06
N PHE A 9 2.34 11.75 -7.78
CA PHE A 9 1.90 13.04 -7.23
C PHE A 9 2.84 13.60 -6.14
N GLY A 10 4.15 13.33 -6.25
CA GLY A 10 5.15 13.79 -5.28
C GLY A 10 5.18 13.00 -3.97
N GLU A 11 4.53 11.83 -3.96
CA GLU A 11 4.58 10.88 -2.84
C GLU A 11 5.17 9.55 -3.32
N ARG A 12 5.95 8.92 -2.43
CA ARG A 12 6.38 7.53 -2.59
C ARG A 12 5.19 6.59 -2.45
N VAL A 13 5.02 5.70 -3.40
CA VAL A 13 4.02 4.63 -3.38
C VAL A 13 4.72 3.29 -3.40
N LEU A 14 4.51 2.51 -2.36
CA LEU A 14 5.09 1.19 -2.18
C LEU A 14 4.00 0.14 -2.45
N HIS A 15 4.37 -0.96 -3.09
CA HIS A 15 3.47 -2.04 -3.47
C HIS A 15 3.87 -3.37 -2.82
N PRO A 16 3.71 -3.52 -1.50
CA PRO A 16 4.04 -4.77 -0.82
C PRO A 16 3.04 -5.88 -1.19
N ALA A 17 3.50 -7.13 -1.14
CA ALA A 17 2.59 -8.27 -1.06
C ALA A 17 1.88 -8.29 0.31
N VAL A 18 0.76 -9.02 0.41
CA VAL A 18 -0.04 -9.10 1.66
C VAL A 18 0.81 -9.63 2.82
N GLU A 19 1.65 -10.63 2.54
CA GLU A 19 2.56 -11.28 3.49
C GLU A 19 3.72 -10.38 3.96
N GLU A 20 4.07 -9.35 3.19
CA GLU A 20 5.15 -8.40 3.52
C GLU A 20 4.64 -7.18 4.29
N LEU A 21 3.32 -6.98 4.34
CA LEU A 21 2.70 -5.73 4.81
C LEU A 21 3.08 -5.38 6.25
N ILE A 22 3.01 -6.35 7.16
CA ILE A 22 3.26 -6.12 8.60
C ILE A 22 4.71 -5.75 8.85
N ASP A 23 5.64 -6.50 8.25
CA ASP A 23 7.07 -6.23 8.39
C ASP A 23 7.42 -4.86 7.80
N LEU A 24 6.83 -4.49 6.64
CA LEU A 24 7.08 -3.19 6.02
C LEU A 24 6.56 -2.05 6.91
N VAL A 25 5.35 -2.18 7.45
CA VAL A 25 4.78 -1.16 8.34
C VAL A 25 5.60 -1.04 9.62
N ALA A 26 6.16 -2.14 10.14
CA ALA A 26 7.07 -2.10 11.28
C ALA A 26 8.38 -1.35 10.97
N GLU A 27 8.95 -1.53 9.77
CA GLU A 27 10.10 -0.75 9.27
C GLU A 27 9.74 0.75 9.16
N LEU A 28 8.63 1.08 8.49
CA LEU A 28 8.17 2.46 8.28
C LEU A 28 7.86 3.20 9.59
N LYS A 29 7.33 2.49 10.59
CA LYS A 29 7.10 3.04 11.92
C LYS A 29 8.42 3.47 12.58
N GLN A 30 9.49 2.68 12.43
CA GLN A 30 10.83 3.04 12.91
C GLN A 30 11.41 4.24 12.16
N GLU A 31 11.07 4.40 10.87
CA GLU A 31 11.43 5.57 10.06
C GLU A 31 10.62 6.84 10.41
N GLY A 32 9.59 6.74 11.25
CA GLY A 32 8.83 7.88 11.75
C GLY A 32 7.41 8.02 11.17
N PHE A 33 6.99 7.10 10.29
CA PHE A 33 5.62 7.05 9.77
C PHE A 33 4.68 6.40 10.80
N ASN A 34 4.29 7.18 11.82
CA ASN A 34 3.60 6.68 13.00
C ASN A 34 2.07 6.83 12.97
N MET A 35 1.52 7.38 11.90
CA MET A 35 0.08 7.61 11.75
C MET A 35 -0.41 7.16 10.37
N VAL A 36 -1.44 6.32 10.36
CA VAL A 36 -2.27 6.07 9.18
C VAL A 36 -3.26 7.23 9.08
N VAL A 37 -3.17 8.01 8.01
CA VAL A 37 -4.06 9.16 7.78
C VAL A 37 -5.33 8.78 7.03
N ASP A 38 -5.28 7.71 6.25
CA ASP A 38 -6.41 7.20 5.48
C ASP A 38 -6.22 5.70 5.17
N LEU A 39 -7.35 4.98 5.11
CA LEU A 39 -7.42 3.59 4.69
C LEU A 39 -8.57 3.47 3.67
N THR A 40 -8.22 3.26 2.40
CA THR A 40 -9.18 3.18 1.31
C THR A 40 -9.20 1.77 0.71
N ALA A 41 -10.37 1.15 0.65
CA ALA A 41 -10.60 -0.09 -0.10
C ALA A 41 -11.10 0.25 -1.51
N VAL A 42 -10.59 -0.46 -2.51
CA VAL A 42 -10.91 -0.26 -3.94
C VAL A 42 -11.38 -1.59 -4.55
N ASP A 43 -12.47 -1.54 -5.31
CA ASP A 43 -12.95 -2.65 -6.15
C ASP A 43 -12.80 -2.24 -7.62
N TYR A 44 -11.92 -2.93 -8.34
CA TYR A 44 -11.61 -2.69 -9.74
C TYR A 44 -12.48 -3.49 -10.72
N LEU A 45 -13.55 -4.17 -10.28
CA LEU A 45 -14.39 -5.06 -11.11
C LEU A 45 -14.76 -4.49 -12.49
N SER A 46 -15.09 -3.20 -12.56
CA SER A 46 -15.48 -2.53 -13.82
C SER A 46 -14.40 -1.64 -14.44
N PHE A 47 -13.19 -1.60 -13.87
CA PHE A 47 -12.09 -0.77 -14.32
C PHE A 47 -10.96 -1.62 -14.93
N THR A 48 -11.24 -2.18 -16.10
CA THR A 48 -10.36 -3.16 -16.77
C THR A 48 -9.17 -2.54 -17.50
N THR A 49 -9.08 -1.22 -17.57
CA THR A 49 -8.01 -0.49 -18.29
C THR A 49 -6.94 0.03 -17.33
N ARG A 50 -6.72 -0.64 -16.21
CA ARG A 50 -5.76 -0.25 -15.18
C ARG A 50 -4.33 -0.47 -15.67
N THR A 51 -3.50 0.58 -15.63
CA THR A 51 -2.11 0.56 -16.13
C THR A 51 -1.12 1.22 -15.17
N ASP A 52 -1.53 1.52 -13.95
CA ASP A 52 -0.78 2.34 -12.99
C ASP A 52 0.03 1.53 -11.97
N LEU A 53 0.16 0.22 -12.18
CA LEU A 53 0.99 -0.68 -11.37
C LEU A 53 2.38 -0.87 -11.98
N PRO A 54 3.42 -1.10 -11.14
CA PRO A 54 4.74 -1.52 -11.62
C PRO A 54 4.69 -2.87 -12.36
N GLU A 55 5.65 -3.12 -13.27
CA GLU A 55 5.69 -4.34 -14.09
C GLU A 55 5.68 -5.65 -13.31
N ASN A 56 6.19 -5.64 -12.07
CA ASN A 56 6.28 -6.82 -11.21
C ASN A 56 5.16 -6.92 -10.15
N VAL A 57 4.10 -6.11 -10.28
CA VAL A 57 2.92 -6.16 -9.41
C VAL A 57 1.72 -6.60 -10.23
N ASN A 58 1.19 -7.78 -9.95
CA ASN A 58 0.01 -8.28 -10.64
C ASN A 58 -1.24 -7.53 -10.16
N PRO A 59 -2.07 -6.98 -11.06
CA PRO A 59 -3.32 -6.36 -10.66
C PRO A 59 -4.31 -7.39 -10.11
N GLU A 60 -4.89 -7.08 -8.97
CA GLU A 60 -6.01 -7.84 -8.40
C GLU A 60 -7.31 -7.03 -8.50
N ARG A 61 -8.45 -7.70 -8.31
CA ARG A 61 -9.76 -7.04 -8.24
C ARG A 61 -9.83 -6.08 -7.06
N PHE A 62 -9.35 -6.52 -5.89
CA PHE A 62 -9.37 -5.72 -4.67
C PHE A 62 -8.00 -5.10 -4.40
N GLU A 63 -8.02 -3.86 -3.95
CA GLU A 63 -6.83 -3.16 -3.44
C GLU A 63 -7.17 -2.47 -2.12
N VAL A 64 -6.20 -2.47 -1.21
CA VAL A 64 -6.22 -1.58 -0.04
C VAL A 64 -5.09 -0.57 -0.17
N VAL A 65 -5.44 0.70 -0.07
CA VAL A 65 -4.52 1.84 -0.06
C VAL A 65 -4.41 2.37 1.36
N ILE A 66 -3.20 2.34 1.91
CA ILE A 66 -2.90 2.85 3.26
C ILE A 66 -2.05 4.09 3.08
N SER A 67 -2.57 5.25 3.50
CA SER A 67 -1.81 6.49 3.49
C SER A 67 -1.19 6.71 4.87
N MET A 68 0.11 6.99 4.92
CA MET A 68 0.84 7.23 6.18
C MET A 68 1.57 8.57 6.14
N ILE A 69 1.82 9.16 7.31
CA ILE A 69 2.54 10.43 7.46
C ILE A 69 3.67 10.34 8.48
N ASN A 70 4.81 10.96 8.14
CA ASN A 70 5.88 11.28 9.08
C ASN A 70 5.71 12.74 9.52
N HIS A 71 5.35 12.98 10.78
CA HIS A 71 5.10 14.34 11.28
C HIS A 71 6.36 15.20 11.42
N GLN A 72 7.54 14.58 11.52
CA GLN A 72 8.81 15.30 11.65
C GLN A 72 9.29 15.80 10.30
N SER A 73 9.38 14.91 9.30
CA SER A 73 9.81 15.28 7.93
C SER A 73 8.68 15.89 7.10
N ARG A 74 7.42 15.71 7.52
CA ARG A 74 6.19 16.08 6.80
C ARG A 74 5.97 15.29 5.50
N GLU A 75 6.73 14.21 5.32
CA GLU A 75 6.59 13.32 4.17
C GLU A 75 5.33 12.45 4.32
N ARG A 76 4.71 12.17 3.17
CA ARG A 76 3.60 11.23 3.04
C ARG A 76 4.07 10.05 2.20
N LEU A 77 3.53 8.88 2.51
CA LEU A 77 3.71 7.68 1.72
C LEU A 77 2.36 6.99 1.54
N ARG A 78 2.25 6.20 0.47
CA ARG A 78 1.13 5.28 0.27
C ARG A 78 1.62 3.85 0.14
N LEU A 79 0.92 2.92 0.77
CA LEU A 79 1.03 1.49 0.50
C LEU A 79 -0.16 1.09 -0.35
N ARG A 80 0.07 0.35 -1.43
CA ARG A 80 -0.98 -0.21 -2.29
C ARG A 80 -0.85 -1.72 -2.32
N VAL A 81 -1.75 -2.39 -1.61
CA VAL A 81 -1.72 -3.85 -1.43
C VAL A 81 -2.75 -4.47 -2.37
N GLN A 82 -2.30 -5.34 -3.27
CA GLN A 82 -3.20 -6.12 -4.13
C GLN A 82 -3.72 -7.33 -3.35
N ILE A 83 -5.03 -7.58 -3.39
CA ILE A 83 -5.69 -8.62 -2.60
C ILE A 83 -6.49 -9.54 -3.53
N GLN A 84 -6.19 -10.83 -3.47
CA GLN A 84 -6.85 -11.87 -4.27
C GLN A 84 -8.36 -11.90 -4.03
N GLU A 85 -9.13 -12.07 -5.11
CA GLU A 85 -10.60 -12.12 -5.04
C GLU A 85 -11.10 -13.33 -4.24
N GLU A 86 -10.45 -14.48 -4.37
CA GLU A 86 -10.83 -15.74 -3.73
C GLU A 86 -10.45 -15.78 -2.24
N ASN A 87 -9.52 -14.93 -1.81
CA ASN A 87 -9.08 -14.82 -0.42
C ASN A 87 -8.90 -13.34 -0.03
N PRO A 88 -10.01 -12.58 0.14
CA PRO A 88 -9.99 -11.14 0.34
C PRO A 88 -9.62 -10.75 1.77
N VAL A 89 -8.43 -11.18 2.22
CA VAL A 89 -7.94 -11.00 3.59
C VAL A 89 -6.62 -10.26 3.56
N VAL A 90 -6.50 -9.25 4.42
CA VAL A 90 -5.26 -8.50 4.68
C VAL A 90 -5.14 -8.32 6.19
N PRO A 91 -3.93 -8.44 6.79
CA PRO A 91 -3.77 -8.31 8.22
C PRO A 91 -4.07 -6.87 8.68
N SER A 92 -4.64 -6.73 9.87
CA SER A 92 -4.83 -5.43 10.52
C SER A 92 -3.49 -4.83 10.93
N LEU A 93 -3.35 -3.50 10.80
CA LEU A 93 -2.20 -2.76 11.35
C LEU A 93 -2.37 -2.41 12.84
N PHE A 94 -3.51 -2.77 13.42
CA PHE A 94 -3.91 -2.48 14.80
C PHE A 94 -4.41 -3.75 15.49
N ASP A 95 -4.19 -3.82 16.80
CA ASP A 95 -4.70 -4.87 17.70
C ASP A 95 -6.14 -4.61 18.16
#